data_AF-A0A1I8HVG2-F1
#
_entry.id   AF-A0A1I8HVG2-F1
#
_cell.length_a   1.000
_cell.length_b   1.000
_cell.length_c   1.000
_cell.angle_alpha   90.00
_cell.angle_beta   90.00
_cell.angle_gamma   90.00
#
_symmetry.space_group_name_H-M   'P 1'
#
loop_
_entity.id
_entity.type
_entity.pdbx_description
1 polymer ?
#
loop_
_entity_poly.entity_id
_entity_poly.type
_entity_poly.pdbx_seq_one_letter_code
_entity_poly.pdbx_strand_id
1 'polypeptide(L)'
;DTPTPDAVPASRRHQPQQQQQQQQPTRPSSVYSRYSLSDSLRQEIDSLLPDSVPGSEKRDEAGKELRGKISRAQARTAEVEAERSELASAAASGQAIDNKRLVALVEEKDALLRLEFELACELKELELLELEEKLLDCFRRLMSLPQSERTDHHDALERGIVRMRLDVTCERDRLVAELEDLRLREADADAAKADILRRKGVLPEPGDQAGATADLIRQGASRESQLI
;
A
#
# COMPACT_ATOMS: atom_id res chain seq x y z
N ASP A 1 10.40 -27.76 -57.82
CA ASP A 1 10.70 -26.48 -58.49
C ASP A 1 9.44 -25.66 -58.70
N THR A 2 9.34 -24.59 -57.93
CA THR A 2 8.56 -23.37 -58.16
C THR A 2 8.91 -22.74 -59.51
N PRO A 3 8.03 -21.93 -60.15
CA PRO A 3 7.91 -20.51 -59.75
C PRO A 3 6.50 -19.86 -59.85
N THR A 4 6.19 -19.04 -58.85
CA THR A 4 5.41 -17.78 -58.87
C THR A 4 6.26 -16.64 -59.49
N PRO A 5 5.87 -15.35 -59.63
CA PRO A 5 4.58 -14.63 -59.50
C PRO A 5 4.33 -13.55 -60.61
N ASP A 6 3.21 -12.79 -60.57
CA ASP A 6 3.29 -11.31 -60.53
C ASP A 6 1.96 -10.57 -60.22
N ALA A 7 2.09 -9.68 -59.23
CA ALA A 7 1.47 -8.36 -58.98
C ALA A 7 -0.02 -8.00 -59.28
N VAL A 8 -0.80 -8.01 -58.19
CA VAL A 8 -1.76 -7.01 -57.59
C VAL A 8 -1.61 -5.55 -58.17
N PRO A 9 -2.64 -4.65 -58.27
CA PRO A 9 -3.48 -4.28 -57.12
C PRO A 9 -4.92 -3.70 -57.23
N ALA A 10 -5.63 -3.96 -56.11
CA ALA A 10 -6.50 -3.09 -55.28
C ALA A 10 -7.63 -2.22 -55.89
N SER A 11 -8.86 -2.46 -55.42
CA SER A 11 -9.62 -1.42 -54.67
C SER A 11 -10.87 -1.95 -53.94
N ARG A 12 -10.84 -1.72 -52.62
CA ARG A 12 -11.92 -1.36 -51.68
C ARG A 12 -13.27 -2.11 -51.75
N ARG A 13 -13.45 -3.04 -50.80
CA ARG A 13 -14.75 -3.24 -50.13
C ARG A 13 -14.58 -3.06 -48.63
N HIS A 14 -15.46 -2.23 -48.07
CA HIS A 14 -15.67 -1.99 -46.66
C HIS A 14 -15.99 -3.29 -45.92
N GLN A 15 -15.26 -3.57 -44.84
CA GLN A 15 -15.71 -4.42 -43.74
C GLN A 15 -15.97 -3.52 -42.52
N PRO A 16 -17.02 -3.76 -41.73
CA PRO A 16 -17.18 -3.10 -40.45
C PRO A 16 -16.22 -3.74 -39.43
N GLN A 17 -15.22 -2.96 -38.99
CA GLN A 17 -14.47 -3.29 -37.79
C GLN A 17 -15.41 -3.22 -36.59
N GLN A 18 -15.68 -4.37 -35.97
CA GLN A 18 -16.13 -4.41 -34.58
C GLN A 18 -15.00 -3.83 -33.73
N GLN A 19 -15.11 -2.54 -33.40
CA GLN A 19 -14.38 -1.99 -32.26
C GLN A 19 -15.00 -2.61 -31.00
N GLN A 20 -14.34 -3.64 -30.47
CA GLN A 20 -14.44 -3.92 -29.03
C GLN A 20 -13.82 -2.73 -28.30
N GLN A 21 -14.62 -1.69 -28.08
CA GLN A 21 -14.39 -0.82 -26.93
C GLN A 21 -14.55 -1.72 -25.71
N GLN A 22 -13.42 -2.11 -25.11
CA GLN A 22 -13.39 -2.50 -23.71
C GLN A 22 -13.97 -1.31 -22.96
N GLN A 23 -15.27 -1.40 -22.63
CA GLN A 23 -15.87 -0.55 -21.63
C GLN A 23 -15.14 -0.88 -20.34
N GLN A 24 -14.14 -0.07 -20.01
CA GLN A 24 -13.73 0.08 -18.63
C GLN A 24 -15.00 0.35 -17.83
N PRO A 25 -15.21 -0.31 -16.69
CA PRO A 25 -16.31 0.08 -15.81
C PRO A 25 -16.10 1.57 -15.55
N THR A 26 -17.03 2.39 -16.02
CA THR A 26 -17.07 3.80 -15.70
C THR A 26 -17.11 3.85 -14.19
N ARG A 27 -15.97 4.19 -13.57
CA ARG A 27 -15.90 4.52 -12.15
C ARG A 27 -17.12 5.39 -11.87
N PRO A 28 -17.93 5.12 -10.84
CA PRO A 28 -18.98 6.05 -10.48
C PRO A 28 -18.29 7.40 -10.31
N SER A 29 -18.64 8.35 -11.18
CA SER A 29 -18.22 9.73 -11.07
C SER A 29 -18.65 10.12 -9.66
N SER A 30 -17.66 10.23 -8.79
CA SER A 30 -17.85 10.57 -7.39
C SER A 30 -18.82 11.75 -7.35
N VAL A 31 -19.93 11.59 -6.63
CA VAL A 31 -20.97 12.64 -6.48
C VAL A 31 -20.36 13.94 -5.93
N TYR A 32 -19.15 13.86 -5.39
CA TYR A 32 -18.31 14.98 -4.93
C TYR A 32 -17.71 15.83 -6.07
N SER A 33 -17.74 15.39 -7.33
CA SER A 33 -17.12 16.10 -8.46
C SER A 33 -17.84 17.40 -8.86
N ARG A 34 -19.09 17.63 -8.41
CA ARG A 34 -19.85 18.84 -8.77
C ARG A 34 -19.42 20.12 -8.05
N TYR A 35 -18.50 20.01 -7.09
CA TYR A 35 -17.99 21.15 -6.32
C TYR A 35 -16.48 21.03 -6.09
N SER A 36 -15.73 20.78 -7.16
CA SER A 36 -14.27 20.89 -7.10
C SER A 36 -13.89 22.31 -6.69
N LEU A 37 -13.04 22.42 -5.68
CA LEU A 37 -12.32 23.66 -5.40
C LEU A 37 -11.62 24.13 -6.67
N SER A 38 -11.65 25.42 -6.94
CA SER A 38 -10.82 25.98 -8.01
C SER A 38 -9.36 25.95 -7.58
N ASP A 39 -8.45 25.74 -8.53
CA ASP A 39 -7.01 25.69 -8.27
C ASP A 39 -6.52 26.99 -7.61
N SER A 40 -7.09 28.13 -8.02
CA SER A 40 -6.79 29.44 -7.43
C SER A 40 -7.17 29.51 -5.94
N LEU A 41 -8.37 29.03 -5.58
CA LEU A 41 -8.83 29.06 -4.19
C LEU A 41 -8.05 28.06 -3.33
N ARG A 42 -7.71 26.90 -3.90
CA ARG A 42 -6.87 25.90 -3.24
C ARG A 42 -5.47 26.46 -2.96
N GLN A 43 -4.85 27.10 -3.94
CA GLN A 43 -3.52 27.70 -3.78
C GLN A 43 -3.53 28.85 -2.76
N GLU A 44 -4.61 29.65 -2.73
CA GLU A 44 -4.77 30.68 -1.72
C GLU A 44 -4.88 30.07 -0.31
N ILE A 45 -5.71 29.05 -0.11
CA ILE A 45 -5.81 28.35 1.17
C ILE A 45 -4.46 27.76 1.58
N ASP A 46 -3.76 27.10 0.65
CA ASP A 46 -2.42 26.54 0.89
C ASP A 46 -1.43 27.63 1.35
N SER A 47 -1.51 28.85 0.81
CA SER A 47 -0.68 29.99 1.21
C SER A 47 -1.02 30.59 2.58
N LEU A 48 -2.24 30.34 3.08
CA LEU A 48 -2.71 30.79 4.38
C LEU A 48 -2.40 29.80 5.51
N LEU A 49 -1.97 28.58 5.16
CA LEU A 49 -1.62 27.56 6.15
C LEU A 49 -0.44 28.03 6.99
N PRO A 50 -0.50 27.90 8.32
CA PRO A 50 0.65 28.21 9.15
C PRO A 50 1.76 27.17 8.93
N ASP A 51 3.01 27.60 9.05
CA ASP A 51 4.18 26.71 8.92
C ASP A 51 4.13 25.57 9.96
N SER A 52 3.70 25.88 11.18
CA SER A 52 3.53 24.93 12.28
C SER A 52 2.27 25.22 13.10
N VAL A 53 1.81 24.19 13.81
CA VAL A 53 0.67 24.25 14.74
C VAL A 53 1.08 23.68 16.10
N PRO A 54 0.42 24.07 17.21
CA PRO A 54 0.75 23.54 18.53
C PRO A 54 0.75 22.01 18.54
N GLY A 55 1.83 21.40 19.06
CA GLY A 55 2.00 19.95 19.06
C GLY A 55 2.67 19.36 17.80
N SER A 56 3.05 20.19 16.82
CA SER A 56 3.76 19.75 15.62
C SER A 56 5.07 19.04 15.95
N GLU A 57 5.83 19.48 16.96
CA GLU A 57 7.14 18.90 17.30
C GLU A 57 7.09 17.38 17.54
N LYS A 58 6.05 16.90 18.23
CA LYS A 58 5.87 15.47 18.49
C LYS A 58 5.54 14.71 17.21
N ARG A 59 4.74 15.30 16.32
CA ARG A 59 4.45 14.73 15.01
C ARG A 59 5.68 14.74 14.11
N ASP A 60 6.45 15.82 14.09
CA ASP A 60 7.68 15.92 13.31
C ASP A 60 8.65 14.82 13.70
N GLU A 61 8.78 14.55 15.00
CA GLU A 61 9.62 13.46 15.51
C GLU A 61 9.07 12.09 15.13
N ALA A 62 7.76 11.85 15.30
CA ALA A 62 7.12 10.61 14.85
C ALA A 62 7.30 10.39 13.34
N GLY A 63 7.15 11.45 12.53
CA GLY A 63 7.36 11.43 11.09
C GLY A 63 8.81 11.14 10.70
N LYS A 64 9.79 11.69 11.43
CA LYS A 64 11.21 11.33 11.24
C LYS A 64 11.47 9.86 11.58
N GLU A 65 10.89 9.37 12.67
CA GLU A 65 11.00 7.97 13.07
C GLU A 65 10.43 7.04 12.00
N LEU A 66 9.21 7.33 11.51
CA LEU A 66 8.55 6.57 10.45
C LEU A 66 9.37 6.58 9.15
N ARG A 67 9.85 7.75 8.70
CA ARG A 67 10.76 7.83 7.54
C ARG A 67 12.01 6.99 7.74
N GLY A 68 12.60 7.01 8.94
CA GLY A 68 13.74 6.16 9.29
C GLY A 68 13.42 4.67 9.23
N LYS A 69 12.23 4.25 9.69
CA LYS A 69 11.76 2.85 9.59
C LYS A 69 11.57 2.45 8.12
N ILE A 70 10.92 3.29 7.32
CA ILE A 70 10.72 3.07 5.88
C ILE A 70 12.06 2.89 5.17
N SER A 71 13.02 3.80 5.40
CA SER A 71 14.34 3.69 4.77
C SER A 71 15.09 2.41 5.16
N ARG A 72 14.95 1.94 6.41
CA ARG A 72 15.55 0.66 6.83
C ARG A 72 14.86 -0.53 6.17
N ALA A 73 13.54 -0.53 6.08
CA ALA A 73 12.78 -1.60 5.41
C ALA A 73 13.16 -1.67 3.92
N GLN A 74 13.19 -0.52 3.22
CA GLN A 74 13.62 -0.42 1.82
C GLN A 74 15.05 -0.90 1.58
N ALA A 75 15.97 -0.55 2.47
CA ALA A 75 17.35 -1.03 2.39
C ALA A 75 17.40 -2.56 2.51
N ARG A 76 16.65 -3.14 3.46
CA ARG A 76 16.58 -4.60 3.63
C ARG A 76 15.91 -5.27 2.42
N THR A 77 14.87 -4.68 1.85
CA THR A 77 14.23 -5.19 0.62
C THR A 77 15.22 -5.24 -0.54
N ALA A 78 16.04 -4.20 -0.71
CA ALA A 78 17.09 -4.18 -1.73
C ALA A 78 18.16 -5.25 -1.50
N GLU A 79 18.58 -5.48 -0.25
CA GLU A 79 19.51 -6.57 0.09
C GLU A 79 18.91 -7.94 -0.26
N VAL A 80 17.65 -8.19 0.11
CA VAL A 80 16.96 -9.45 -0.20
C VAL A 80 16.85 -9.67 -1.71
N GLU A 81 16.60 -8.61 -2.49
CA GLU A 81 16.59 -8.68 -3.95
C GLU A 81 17.96 -8.99 -4.55
N ALA A 82 19.03 -8.39 -4.00
CA ALA A 82 20.40 -8.67 -4.39
C ALA A 82 20.76 -10.14 -4.11
N GLU A 83 20.48 -10.64 -2.91
CA GLU A 83 20.70 -12.05 -2.54
C GLU A 83 19.94 -13.02 -3.45
N ARG A 84 18.68 -12.70 -3.81
CA ARG A 84 17.90 -13.50 -4.77
C ARG A 84 18.52 -13.51 -6.16
N SER A 85 19.05 -12.38 -6.62
CA SER A 85 19.73 -12.26 -7.91
C SER A 85 21.01 -13.10 -7.96
N GLU A 86 21.79 -13.09 -6.88
CA GLU A 86 22.98 -13.92 -6.73
C GLU A 86 22.65 -15.42 -6.80
N LEU A 87 21.61 -15.86 -6.08
CA LEU A 87 21.13 -17.24 -6.15
C LEU A 87 20.64 -17.63 -7.56
N ALA A 88 19.98 -16.71 -8.27
CA ALA A 88 19.56 -16.95 -9.65
C ALA A 88 20.76 -17.09 -10.61
N SER A 89 21.82 -16.29 -10.40
CA SER A 89 23.07 -16.39 -11.15
C SER A 89 23.81 -17.71 -10.88
N ALA A 90 23.92 -18.10 -9.60
CA ALA A 90 24.47 -19.38 -9.18
C ALA A 90 23.74 -20.56 -9.83
N ALA A 91 22.40 -20.53 -9.81
CA ALA A 91 21.55 -21.51 -10.48
C ALA A 91 21.85 -21.61 -12.00
N ALA A 92 21.96 -20.46 -12.68
CA ALA A 92 22.26 -20.40 -14.10
C ALA A 92 23.65 -20.97 -14.44
N SER A 93 24.60 -20.88 -13.51
CA SER A 93 25.94 -21.48 -13.62
C SER A 93 25.99 -22.99 -13.32
N GLY A 94 24.85 -23.61 -13.02
CA GLY A 94 24.75 -25.05 -12.74
C GLY A 94 25.04 -25.44 -11.29
N GLN A 95 25.13 -24.47 -10.37
CA GLN A 95 25.25 -24.76 -8.94
C GLN A 95 23.92 -25.26 -8.37
N ALA A 96 24.00 -26.14 -7.36
CA ALA A 96 22.82 -26.62 -6.67
C ALA A 96 22.10 -25.45 -5.95
N ILE A 97 20.79 -25.32 -6.19
CA ILE A 97 19.97 -24.27 -5.61
C ILE A 97 19.54 -24.66 -4.21
N ASP A 98 19.81 -23.81 -3.23
CA ASP A 98 19.19 -23.92 -1.92
C ASP A 98 17.74 -23.40 -1.97
N ASN A 99 16.82 -24.31 -2.29
CA ASN A 99 15.39 -24.01 -2.36
C ASN A 99 14.83 -23.50 -1.02
N LYS A 100 15.40 -23.91 0.13
CA LYS A 100 14.93 -23.42 1.44
C LYS A 100 15.31 -21.96 1.62
N ARG A 101 16.54 -21.59 1.25
CA ARG A 101 16.98 -20.19 1.27
C ARG A 101 16.16 -19.32 0.32
N LEU A 102 15.85 -19.81 -0.89
CA LEU A 102 15.04 -19.08 -1.85
C LEU A 102 13.62 -18.82 -1.33
N VAL A 103 12.98 -19.82 -0.71
CA VAL A 103 11.64 -19.64 -0.09
C VAL A 103 11.70 -18.62 1.04
N ALA A 104 12.71 -18.70 1.91
CA ALA A 104 12.88 -17.73 3.00
C ALA A 104 13.06 -16.29 2.49
N LEU A 105 13.83 -16.08 1.43
CA LEU A 105 14.01 -14.74 0.83
C LEU A 105 12.74 -14.22 0.15
N VAL A 106 11.90 -15.10 -0.40
CA VAL A 106 10.58 -14.71 -0.92
C VAL A 106 9.66 -14.29 0.23
N GLU A 107 9.59 -15.08 1.29
CA GLU A 107 8.80 -14.75 2.50
C GLU A 107 9.26 -13.46 3.18
N GLU A 108 10.57 -13.26 3.28
CA GLU A 108 11.14 -12.04 3.84
C GLU A 108 10.82 -10.82 2.99
N LYS A 109 10.99 -10.91 1.65
CA LYS A 109 10.59 -9.82 0.75
C LYS A 109 9.10 -9.51 0.87
N ASP A 110 8.26 -10.54 0.86
CA ASP A 110 6.81 -10.36 0.99
C ASP A 110 6.53 -9.58 2.28
N ALA A 111 7.05 -10.02 3.43
CA ALA A 111 6.86 -9.35 4.72
C ALA A 111 7.39 -7.91 4.77
N LEU A 112 8.54 -7.63 4.14
CA LEU A 112 9.10 -6.28 4.08
C LEU A 112 8.24 -5.33 3.25
N LEU A 113 7.70 -5.79 2.11
CA LEU A 113 6.81 -4.97 1.29
C LEU A 113 5.50 -4.61 2.03
N ARG A 114 4.99 -5.52 2.87
CA ARG A 114 3.83 -5.24 3.74
C ARG A 114 4.17 -4.15 4.74
N LEU A 115 5.29 -4.32 5.45
CA LEU A 115 5.78 -3.35 6.43
C LEU A 115 6.03 -1.98 5.79
N GLU A 116 6.64 -1.92 4.61
CA GLU A 116 6.86 -0.67 3.88
C GLU A 116 5.55 0.05 3.57
N PHE A 117 4.53 -0.69 3.14
CA PHE A 117 3.21 -0.14 2.85
C PHE A 117 2.52 0.36 4.11
N GLU A 118 2.50 -0.45 5.18
CA GLU A 118 1.92 -0.06 6.48
C GLU A 118 2.55 1.23 7.02
N LEU A 119 3.89 1.29 7.03
CA LEU A 119 4.61 2.48 7.49
C LEU A 119 4.36 3.71 6.59
N ALA A 120 4.19 3.52 5.29
CA ALA A 120 3.83 4.59 4.36
C ALA A 120 2.42 5.12 4.61
N CYS A 121 1.45 4.25 4.91
CA CYS A 121 0.10 4.63 5.31
C CYS A 121 0.12 5.40 6.65
N GLU A 122 0.86 4.92 7.65
CA GLU A 122 1.02 5.63 8.94
C GLU A 122 1.63 7.02 8.76
N LEU A 123 2.68 7.13 7.93
CA LEU A 123 3.29 8.43 7.62
C LEU A 123 2.29 9.35 6.91
N LYS A 124 1.51 8.80 5.99
CA LYS A 124 0.51 9.59 5.26
C LYS A 124 -0.63 10.07 6.16
N GLU A 125 -1.09 9.23 7.08
CA GLU A 125 -2.09 9.63 8.07
C GLU A 125 -1.57 10.76 8.96
N LEU A 126 -0.32 10.69 9.38
CA LEU A 126 0.32 11.74 10.18
C LEU A 126 0.35 13.10 9.43
N GLU A 127 0.71 13.10 8.15
CA GLU A 127 0.68 14.30 7.30
C GLU A 127 -0.74 14.87 7.14
N LEU A 128 -1.73 13.98 6.97
CA LEU A 128 -3.14 14.37 6.85
C LEU A 128 -3.68 14.98 8.14
N LEU A 129 -3.30 14.43 9.31
CA LEU A 129 -3.65 15.00 10.62
C LEU A 129 -3.03 16.38 10.82
N GLU A 130 -1.78 16.57 10.41
CA GLU A 130 -1.13 17.88 10.47
C GLU A 130 -1.83 18.89 9.56
N LEU A 131 -2.16 18.49 8.33
CA LEU A 131 -2.92 19.33 7.41
C LEU A 131 -4.31 19.68 7.98
N GLU A 132 -5.00 18.72 8.60
CA GLU A 132 -6.29 18.98 9.24
C GLU A 132 -6.18 20.05 10.33
N GLU A 133 -5.13 19.98 11.16
CA GLU A 133 -4.91 20.98 12.21
C GLU A 133 -4.55 22.35 11.66
N LYS A 134 -3.73 22.42 10.61
CA LYS A 134 -3.42 23.68 9.90
C LYS A 134 -4.69 24.30 9.32
N LEU A 135 -5.53 23.50 8.66
CA LEU A 135 -6.83 23.94 8.13
C LEU A 135 -7.78 24.40 9.24
N LEU A 136 -7.81 23.70 10.39
CA LEU A 136 -8.60 24.11 11.55
C LEU A 136 -8.13 25.44 12.13
N ASP A 137 -6.83 25.69 12.18
CA ASP A 137 -6.29 26.97 12.64
C ASP A 137 -6.68 28.12 11.70
N CYS A 138 -6.54 27.93 10.38
CA CYS A 138 -7.02 28.89 9.38
C CYS A 138 -8.52 29.16 9.53
N PHE A 139 -9.33 28.11 9.71
CA PHE A 139 -10.77 28.24 9.92
C PHE A 139 -11.09 29.06 11.16
N ARG A 140 -10.41 28.80 12.29
CA ARG A 140 -10.60 29.57 13.53
C ARG A 140 -10.24 31.05 13.34
N ARG A 141 -9.15 31.35 12.64
CA ARG A 141 -8.76 32.74 12.31
C ARG A 141 -9.83 33.42 11.47
N LEU A 142 -10.34 32.75 10.45
CA LEU A 142 -11.41 33.27 9.59
C LEU A 142 -12.71 33.54 10.37
N MET A 143 -13.10 32.60 11.23
CA MET A 143 -14.31 32.73 12.07
C MET A 143 -14.17 33.74 13.20
N SER A 144 -12.95 34.18 13.52
CA SER A 144 -12.71 35.22 14.51
C SER A 144 -12.96 36.64 13.97
N LEU A 145 -13.09 36.80 12.64
CA LEU A 145 -13.40 38.08 12.02
C LEU A 145 -14.82 38.55 12.38
N PRO A 146 -15.01 39.82 12.75
CA PRO A 146 -16.33 40.40 12.94
C PRO A 146 -17.20 40.25 11.68
N GLN A 147 -18.50 39.98 11.86
CA GLN A 147 -19.42 39.79 10.73
C GLN A 147 -19.47 41.00 9.78
N SER A 148 -19.24 42.21 10.30
CA SER A 148 -19.16 43.45 9.52
C SER A 148 -17.95 43.51 8.58
N GLU A 149 -16.90 42.73 8.85
CA GLU A 149 -15.66 42.68 8.07
C GLU A 149 -15.63 41.48 7.11
N ARG A 150 -16.61 40.57 7.23
CA ARG A 150 -16.74 39.41 6.35
C ARG A 150 -17.26 39.84 4.98
N THR A 151 -16.68 39.22 3.95
CA THR A 151 -17.01 39.46 2.55
C THR A 151 -17.32 38.12 1.87
N ASP A 152 -17.91 38.15 0.68
CA ASP A 152 -18.17 36.94 -0.12
C ASP A 152 -16.89 36.11 -0.36
N HIS A 153 -15.73 36.77 -0.40
CA HIS A 153 -14.43 36.11 -0.49
C HIS A 153 -14.10 35.29 0.76
N HIS A 154 -14.33 35.85 1.94
CA HIS A 154 -14.18 35.12 3.21
C HIS A 154 -15.13 33.92 3.26
N ASP A 155 -16.35 34.06 2.75
CA ASP A 155 -17.29 32.94 2.68
C ASP A 155 -16.83 31.85 1.69
N ALA A 156 -16.15 32.23 0.61
CA ALA A 156 -15.55 31.30 -0.33
C ALA A 156 -14.37 30.55 0.30
N LEU A 157 -13.48 31.25 1.02
CA LEU A 157 -12.40 30.65 1.80
C LEU A 157 -12.94 29.69 2.86
N GLU A 158 -14.01 30.06 3.57
CA GLU A 158 -14.65 29.20 4.57
C GLU A 158 -15.10 27.88 3.96
N ARG A 159 -15.88 27.95 2.88
CA ARG A 159 -16.36 26.75 2.16
C ARG A 159 -15.21 25.92 1.61
N GLY A 160 -14.15 26.58 1.14
CA GLY A 160 -12.96 25.92 0.63
C GLY A 160 -12.21 25.16 1.71
N ILE A 161 -11.97 25.77 2.87
CA ILE A 161 -11.31 25.11 4.02
C ILE A 161 -12.15 23.93 4.50
N VAL A 162 -13.47 24.10 4.63
CA VAL A 162 -14.37 23.00 5.02
C VAL A 162 -14.31 21.85 4.01
N ARG A 163 -14.28 22.14 2.70
CA ARG A 163 -14.13 21.12 1.66
C ARG A 163 -12.79 20.39 1.78
N MET A 164 -11.67 21.11 1.91
CA MET A 164 -10.35 20.48 2.06
C MET A 164 -10.29 19.59 3.30
N ARG A 165 -10.92 19.98 4.40
CA ARG A 165 -11.03 19.12 5.60
C ARG A 165 -11.83 17.84 5.33
N LEU A 166 -12.93 17.93 4.58
CA LEU A 166 -13.67 16.73 4.16
C LEU A 166 -12.81 15.84 3.26
N ASP A 167 -12.04 16.42 2.35
CA ASP A 167 -11.12 15.66 1.49
C ASP A 167 -10.04 14.96 2.34
N VAL A 168 -9.50 15.62 3.36
CA VAL A 168 -8.57 15.02 4.33
C VAL A 168 -9.21 13.83 5.06
N THR A 169 -10.45 13.96 5.54
CA THR A 169 -11.18 12.84 6.17
C THR A 169 -11.39 11.68 5.19
N CYS A 170 -11.85 11.95 3.97
CA CYS A 170 -12.06 10.93 2.95
C CYS A 170 -10.77 10.19 2.59
N GLU A 171 -9.64 10.89 2.47
CA GLU A 171 -8.34 10.27 2.21
C GLU A 171 -7.89 9.40 3.39
N ARG A 172 -8.15 9.81 4.64
CA ARG A 172 -7.86 8.96 5.81
C ARG A 172 -8.71 7.70 5.83
N ASP A 173 -10.02 7.81 5.58
CA ASP A 173 -10.92 6.65 5.47
C ASP A 173 -10.47 5.70 4.35
N ARG A 174 -9.96 6.26 3.25
CA ARG A 174 -9.40 5.49 2.15
C ARG A 174 -8.14 4.73 2.55
N LEU A 175 -7.22 5.35 3.30
CA LEU A 175 -6.02 4.65 3.80
C LEU A 175 -6.39 3.47 4.69
N VAL A 176 -7.38 3.64 5.56
CA VAL A 176 -7.90 2.55 6.41
C VAL A 176 -8.46 1.42 5.55
N ALA A 177 -9.29 1.75 4.55
CA ALA A 177 -9.86 0.75 3.64
C ALA A 177 -8.79 0.01 2.82
N GLU A 178 -7.74 0.72 2.37
CA GLU A 178 -6.62 0.12 1.64
C GLU A 178 -5.81 -0.85 2.53
N LEU A 179 -5.58 -0.51 3.81
CA LEU A 179 -4.94 -1.41 4.78
C LEU A 179 -5.78 -2.65 5.10
N GLU A 180 -7.10 -2.49 5.25
CA GLU A 180 -8.01 -3.62 5.50
C GLU A 180 -8.09 -4.57 4.31
N ASP A 181 -8.20 -4.03 3.09
CA ASP A 181 -8.21 -4.80 1.85
C ASP A 181 -6.89 -5.54 1.64
N LEU A 182 -5.75 -4.90 1.94
CA LEU A 182 -4.44 -5.55 1.90
C LEU A 182 -4.37 -6.73 2.89
N ARG A 183 -4.77 -6.51 4.15
CA ARG A 183 -4.77 -7.55 5.19
C ARG A 183 -5.62 -8.77 4.81
N LEU A 184 -6.78 -8.55 4.20
CA LEU A 184 -7.65 -9.64 3.73
C LEU A 184 -6.99 -10.43 2.59
N ARG A 185 -6.44 -9.74 1.59
CA ARG A 185 -5.75 -10.38 0.47
C ARG A 185 -4.52 -11.17 0.90
N GLU A 186 -3.80 -10.68 1.88
CA GLU A 186 -2.62 -11.35 2.43
C GLU A 186 -2.98 -12.63 3.18
N ALA A 187 -4.06 -12.62 3.97
CA ALA A 187 -4.54 -13.82 4.64
C ALA A 187 -4.89 -14.93 3.63
N ASP A 188 -5.55 -14.57 2.53
CA ASP A 188 -5.89 -15.50 1.45
C ASP A 188 -4.64 -15.99 0.71
N ALA A 189 -3.69 -15.09 0.42
CA ALA A 189 -2.45 -15.42 -0.27
C ALA A 189 -1.54 -16.33 0.58
N ASP A 190 -1.43 -16.07 1.88
CA ASP A 190 -0.62 -16.86 2.81
C ASP A 190 -1.22 -18.27 2.99
N ALA A 191 -2.55 -18.38 3.05
CA ALA A 191 -3.23 -19.68 3.07
C ALA A 191 -2.95 -20.48 1.79
N ALA A 192 -3.10 -19.86 0.62
CA ALA A 192 -2.82 -20.52 -0.67
C ALA A 192 -1.34 -20.91 -0.82
N LYS A 193 -0.42 -20.05 -0.38
CA LYS A 193 1.03 -20.32 -0.38
C LYS A 193 1.36 -21.51 0.52
N ALA A 194 0.83 -21.55 1.74
CA ALA A 194 1.03 -22.67 2.66
C ALA A 194 0.56 -24.00 2.06
N ASP A 195 -0.60 -24.02 1.39
CA ASP A 195 -1.10 -25.22 0.72
C ASP A 195 -0.20 -25.70 -0.42
N ILE A 196 0.34 -24.77 -1.24
CA ILE A 196 1.29 -25.11 -2.30
C ILE A 196 2.58 -25.69 -1.72
N LEU A 197 3.10 -25.08 -0.64
CA LEU A 197 4.33 -25.52 0.01
C LEU A 197 4.17 -26.90 0.66
N ARG A 198 3.00 -27.22 1.24
CA ARG A 198 2.67 -28.57 1.73
C ARG A 198 2.63 -29.60 0.60
N ARG A 199 1.89 -29.31 -0.48
CA ARG A 199 1.81 -30.21 -1.67
C ARG A 199 3.16 -30.48 -2.30
N LYS A 200 4.12 -29.57 -2.19
CA LYS A 200 5.49 -29.71 -2.68
C LYS A 200 6.46 -30.33 -1.67
N GLY A 201 5.97 -30.74 -0.49
CA GLY A 201 6.78 -31.34 0.57
C GLY A 201 7.79 -30.38 1.21
N VAL A 202 7.57 -29.07 1.09
CA VAL A 202 8.43 -28.03 1.67
C VAL A 202 8.04 -27.73 3.13
N LEU A 203 6.74 -27.79 3.43
CA LEU A 203 6.20 -27.69 4.79
C LEU A 203 5.64 -29.04 5.26
N PRO A 204 5.78 -29.38 6.55
CA PRO A 204 5.15 -30.57 7.13
C PRO A 204 3.61 -30.43 7.15
N GLU A 205 2.92 -31.57 7.13
CA GLU A 205 1.46 -31.59 7.24
C GLU A 205 1.04 -31.13 8.65
N PRO A 206 -0.11 -30.45 8.80
CA PRO A 206 -0.57 -29.95 10.10
C PRO A 206 -0.72 -31.06 11.17
N GLY A 207 -0.87 -32.33 10.76
CA GLY A 207 -0.90 -33.49 11.65
C GLY A 207 0.45 -33.90 12.25
N ASP A 208 1.57 -33.52 11.63
CA ASP A 208 2.91 -33.97 12.04
C ASP A 208 3.45 -33.20 13.26
N GLN A 209 2.95 -31.99 13.52
CA GLN A 209 3.34 -31.18 14.69
C GLN A 209 2.64 -31.61 15.99
N ALA A 210 1.45 -32.23 15.90
CA ALA A 210 0.74 -32.79 17.05
C ALA A 210 1.46 -34.03 17.62
N GLY A 211 2.12 -34.82 16.77
CA GLY A 211 2.94 -35.95 17.20
C GLY A 211 4.21 -35.51 17.96
N ALA A 212 4.90 -34.48 17.48
CA ALA A 212 6.12 -33.98 18.11
C ALA A 212 5.87 -33.32 19.48
N THR A 213 4.74 -32.61 19.64
CA THR A 213 4.33 -32.05 20.94
C THR A 213 3.84 -33.12 21.91
N ALA A 214 3.11 -34.15 21.43
CA ALA A 214 2.71 -35.29 22.26
C ALA A 214 3.90 -36.14 22.73
N ASP A 215 4.94 -36.31 21.90
CA ASP A 215 6.15 -37.04 22.26
C ASP A 215 7.05 -36.26 23.24
N LEU A 216 7.09 -34.92 23.15
CA LEU A 216 7.76 -34.06 24.14
C LEU A 216 7.09 -34.11 25.52
N ILE A 217 5.75 -34.10 25.56
CA ILE A 217 4.98 -34.24 26.81
C ILE A 217 5.18 -35.65 27.40
N ARG A 218 5.22 -36.70 26.56
CA ARG A 218 5.46 -38.08 26.99
C ARG A 218 6.90 -38.31 27.50
N GLN A 219 7.90 -37.68 26.88
CA GLN A 219 9.29 -37.75 27.34
C GLN A 219 9.55 -36.93 28.61
N GLY A 220 8.83 -35.82 28.81
CA GLY A 220 8.85 -35.06 30.07
C GLY A 220 8.30 -35.86 31.26
N ALA A 221 7.16 -36.54 31.09
CA ALA A 221 6.53 -37.35 32.13
C ALA A 221 7.36 -38.60 32.52
N SER A 222 8.17 -39.14 31.60
CA SER A 222 9.03 -40.29 31.88
C SER A 222 10.28 -39.96 32.70
N ARG A 223 10.71 -38.68 32.76
CA ARG A 223 11.86 -38.25 33.57
C ARG A 223 11.48 -37.89 35.02
N GLU A 224 10.24 -37.50 35.29
CA GLU A 224 9.76 -37.25 36.66
C GLU A 224 9.49 -38.53 37.45
N SER A 225 9.21 -39.65 36.78
CA SER A 225 8.96 -40.94 37.46
C SER A 225 10.24 -41.69 37.90
N GLN A 226 11.44 -41.14 37.67
CA GLN A 226 12.72 -41.70 38.14
C GLN A 226 13.34 -40.93 39.31
N LEU A 227 12.61 -39.94 39.85
CA LEU A 227 13.07 -39.04 40.93
C LEU A 227 12.23 -39.14 42.22
N ILE A 228 11.49 -40.24 42.41
CA ILE A 228 10.80 -40.57 43.67
C ILE A 228 11.35 -41.88 44.23
#